data_AF-A0A212F0Y9-F1
#
_entry.id   AF-A0A212F0Y9-F1
#
_cell.length_a   1.000
_cell.length_b   1.000
_cell.length_c   1.000
_cell.angle_alpha   90.00
_cell.angle_beta   90.00
_cell.angle_gamma   90.00
#
_symmetry.space_group_name_H-M   'P 1'
#
loop_
_entity.id
_entity.type
_entity.pdbx_description
1 polymer ?
#
loop_
_entity_poly.entity_id
_entity_poly.type
_entity_poly.pdbx_seq_one_letter_code
_entity_poly.pdbx_strand_id
1 'polypeptide(L)'
;MYKLIIVFVVSAAVLAEGRPSLAKELVESAKSGNWDLFHELVRQQHALADWAFDFTSDVENLKPVDGANVSGHSIIVTKQWSDDGTNHSEHGEGREVINDNGQVTVRRFQI
;
A
#
# COMPACT_ATOMS: atom_id res chain seq x y z
N MET A 1 -24.04 -5.33 27.36
CA MET A 1 -24.05 -4.26 26.33
C MET A 1 -22.69 -3.58 26.34
N TYR A 2 -21.74 -4.13 25.59
CA TYR A 2 -20.39 -3.57 25.51
C TYR A 2 -20.34 -2.66 24.29
N LYS A 3 -20.07 -1.38 24.52
CA LYS A 3 -19.89 -0.37 23.48
C LYS A 3 -18.59 -0.68 22.75
N LEU A 4 -18.68 -1.08 21.48
CA LEU A 4 -17.54 -1.21 20.58
C LEU A 4 -16.92 0.17 20.36
N ILE A 5 -15.76 0.39 20.98
CA ILE A 5 -14.90 1.51 20.64
C ILE A 5 -14.13 1.08 19.39
N ILE A 6 -14.70 1.38 18.23
CA ILE A 6 -14.00 1.22 16.94
C ILE A 6 -13.00 2.38 16.84
N VAL A 7 -11.78 2.15 17.29
CA VAL A 7 -10.67 3.07 17.04
C VAL A 7 -10.17 2.81 15.62
N PHE A 8 -10.92 3.32 14.62
CA PHE A 8 -10.32 3.58 13.31
C PHE A 8 -9.39 4.77 13.48
N VAL A 9 -8.09 4.52 13.61
CA VAL A 9 -7.09 5.54 13.35
C VAL A 9 -7.16 5.82 11.85
N VAL A 10 -8.09 6.71 11.47
CA VAL A 10 -8.20 7.30 10.13
C VAL A 10 -7.02 8.25 9.96
N SER A 11 -5.83 7.69 9.77
CA SER A 11 -4.66 8.42 9.24
C SER A 11 -4.65 8.39 7.71
N ALA A 12 -5.81 8.22 7.07
CA ALA A 12 -5.95 8.27 5.61
C ALA A 12 -6.31 9.67 5.08
N ALA A 13 -6.40 10.68 5.96
CA ALA A 13 -6.84 12.02 5.57
C ALA A 13 -5.74 12.90 4.93
N VAL A 14 -4.49 12.44 4.78
CA VAL A 14 -3.37 13.31 4.32
C VAL A 14 -2.59 12.74 3.12
N LEU A 15 -3.27 12.05 2.21
CA LEU A 15 -2.78 11.86 0.82
C LEU A 15 -3.89 12.18 -0.19
N ALA A 16 -4.70 13.17 0.14
CA ALA A 16 -5.79 13.69 -0.67
C ALA A 16 -5.29 14.59 -1.82
N GLU A 17 -4.36 14.12 -2.64
CA GLU A 17 -4.03 14.79 -3.91
C GLU A 17 -3.91 13.83 -5.11
N GLY A 18 -4.36 12.58 -4.95
CA GLY A 18 -4.27 11.56 -6.01
C GLY A 18 -5.58 11.09 -6.61
N ARG A 19 -6.56 10.64 -5.81
CA ARG A 19 -7.76 9.92 -6.33
C ARG A 19 -9.02 10.15 -5.47
N PRO A 20 -9.79 11.22 -5.72
CA PRO A 20 -10.91 11.65 -4.87
C PRO A 20 -12.15 10.75 -4.87
N SER A 21 -12.38 9.96 -5.93
CA SER A 21 -13.64 9.20 -6.09
C SER A 21 -13.70 7.96 -5.21
N LEU A 22 -12.64 7.15 -5.21
CA LEU A 22 -12.63 5.86 -4.50
C LEU A 22 -12.72 6.06 -2.98
N ALA A 23 -12.01 7.04 -2.42
CA ALA A 23 -12.05 7.35 -1.00
C ALA A 23 -13.44 7.83 -0.52
N LYS A 24 -14.16 8.58 -1.37
CA LYS A 24 -15.51 9.06 -1.07
C LYS A 24 -16.52 7.90 -1.05
N GLU A 25 -16.47 7.02 -2.04
CA GLU A 25 -17.35 5.85 -2.15
C GLU A 25 -17.11 4.82 -1.03
N LEU A 26 -15.86 4.68 -0.58
CA LEU A 26 -15.50 3.84 0.56
C LEU A 26 -16.11 4.37 1.87
N VAL A 27 -16.06 5.68 2.08
CA VAL A 27 -16.67 6.34 3.24
C VAL A 27 -18.21 6.28 3.17
N GLU A 28 -18.81 6.40 1.99
CA GLU A 28 -20.26 6.34 1.82
C GLU A 28 -20.81 4.91 1.96
N SER A 29 -20.10 3.89 1.45
CA SER A 29 -20.48 2.47 1.63
C SER A 29 -20.40 2.05 3.10
N ALA A 30 -19.35 2.47 3.84
CA ALA A 30 -19.26 2.26 5.28
C ALA A 30 -20.40 2.95 6.04
N LYS A 31 -20.73 4.21 5.71
CA LYS A 31 -21.81 4.96 6.35
C LYS A 31 -23.21 4.38 6.09
N SER A 32 -23.42 3.79 4.92
CA SER A 32 -24.68 3.17 4.53
C SER A 32 -24.82 1.72 5.01
N GLY A 33 -23.79 1.16 5.66
CA GLY A 33 -23.78 -0.23 6.10
C GLY A 33 -23.72 -1.25 4.94
N ASN A 34 -23.35 -0.78 3.74
CA ASN A 34 -23.20 -1.63 2.56
C ASN A 34 -21.81 -2.29 2.59
N TRP A 35 -21.66 -3.29 3.46
CA TRP A 35 -20.39 -3.96 3.71
C TRP A 35 -19.87 -4.73 2.48
N ASP A 36 -20.75 -5.31 1.67
CA ASP A 36 -20.34 -6.00 0.43
C ASP A 36 -19.65 -5.03 -0.54
N LEU A 37 -20.22 -3.84 -0.74
CA LEU A 37 -19.60 -2.80 -1.57
C LEU A 37 -18.33 -2.23 -0.95
N PHE A 38 -18.32 -2.03 0.38
CA PHE A 38 -17.13 -1.58 1.09
C PHE A 38 -15.96 -2.55 0.89
N HIS A 39 -16.19 -3.86 1.07
CA HIS A 39 -15.15 -4.88 0.89
C HIS A 39 -14.68 -4.98 -0.56
N GLU A 40 -15.57 -4.80 -1.53
CA GLU A 40 -15.19 -4.75 -2.95
C GLU A 40 -14.34 -3.52 -3.29
N LEU A 41 -14.71 -2.34 -2.79
CA LEU A 41 -13.93 -1.10 -2.99
C LEU A 41 -12.57 -1.17 -2.30
N VAL A 42 -12.50 -1.75 -1.10
CA VAL A 42 -11.24 -2.05 -0.42
C VAL A 42 -10.40 -3.01 -1.27
N ARG A 43 -10.98 -4.10 -1.77
CA ARG A 43 -10.27 -5.05 -2.65
C ARG A 43 -9.73 -4.38 -3.93
N GLN A 44 -10.49 -3.46 -4.51
CA GLN A 44 -10.04 -2.67 -5.68
C GLN A 44 -8.94 -1.66 -5.32
N GLN A 45 -9.03 -1.01 -4.16
CA GLN A 45 -7.94 -0.19 -3.63
C GLN A 45 -6.67 -1.04 -3.35
N HIS A 46 -6.85 -2.28 -2.93
CA HIS A 46 -5.77 -3.25 -2.70
C HIS A 46 -5.15 -3.74 -4.01
N ALA A 47 -5.94 -3.94 -5.07
CA ALA A 47 -5.40 -4.19 -6.41
C ALA A 47 -4.60 -2.99 -6.95
N LEU A 48 -4.87 -1.78 -6.41
CA LEU A 48 -4.10 -0.58 -6.68
C LEU A 48 -2.89 -0.40 -5.75
N ALA A 49 -2.64 -1.28 -4.77
CA ALA A 49 -1.50 -1.23 -3.84
C ALA A 49 -0.13 -1.32 -4.54
N ASP A 50 -0.11 -1.49 -5.86
CA ASP A 50 1.01 -1.13 -6.73
C ASP A 50 1.55 0.29 -6.47
N TRP A 51 0.73 1.22 -5.96
CA TRP A 51 1.19 2.57 -5.56
C TRP A 51 2.30 2.54 -4.50
N ALA A 52 2.33 1.53 -3.65
CA ALA A 52 3.40 1.36 -2.67
C ALA A 52 4.70 0.91 -3.38
N PHE A 53 4.59 0.02 -4.37
CA PHE A 53 5.74 -0.44 -5.14
C PHE A 53 6.31 0.63 -6.08
N ASP A 54 5.51 1.63 -6.48
CA ASP A 54 5.97 2.79 -7.25
C ASP A 54 7.08 3.58 -6.51
N PHE A 55 7.13 3.59 -5.17
CA PHE A 55 8.21 4.29 -4.44
C PHE A 55 9.60 3.68 -4.64
N THR A 56 9.68 2.42 -5.04
CA THR A 56 10.96 1.75 -5.33
C THR A 56 11.40 1.93 -6.78
N SER A 57 10.51 2.48 -7.64
CA SER A 57 10.78 2.70 -9.06
C SER A 57 11.85 3.77 -9.31
N ASP A 58 11.97 4.76 -8.44
CA ASP A 58 13.02 5.79 -8.54
C ASP A 58 14.42 5.17 -8.45
N VAL A 59 14.64 4.25 -7.50
CA VAL A 59 15.91 3.53 -7.34
C VAL A 59 16.19 2.60 -8.52
N GLU A 60 15.16 1.89 -9.00
CA GLU A 60 15.26 1.01 -10.18
C GLU A 60 15.68 1.77 -11.45
N ASN A 61 15.20 3.01 -11.59
CA ASN A 61 15.43 3.83 -12.77
C ASN A 61 16.72 4.66 -12.73
N LEU A 62 17.46 4.66 -11.61
CA LEU A 62 18.75 5.35 -11.53
C LEU A 62 19.71 4.85 -12.61
N LYS A 63 20.25 5.78 -13.40
CA LYS A 63 21.27 5.51 -14.42
C LYS A 63 22.53 6.32 -14.10
N PRO A 64 23.73 5.72 -14.25
CA PRO A 64 24.94 6.50 -14.24
C PRO A 64 24.95 7.46 -15.44
N VAL A 65 25.48 8.66 -15.22
CA VAL A 65 25.81 9.63 -16.28
C VAL A 65 27.32 9.62 -16.49
N ASP A 66 27.80 10.04 -17.66
CA ASP A 66 29.21 9.91 -18.05
C ASP A 66 30.19 10.36 -16.94
N GLY A 67 31.03 9.41 -16.51
CA GLY A 67 32.05 9.62 -15.47
C GLY A 67 31.54 9.59 -14.02
N ALA A 68 30.24 9.39 -13.79
CA ALA A 68 29.63 9.28 -12.47
C ALA A 68 29.16 7.86 -12.17
N ASN A 69 29.22 7.48 -10.90
CA ASN A 69 28.58 6.28 -10.39
C ASN A 69 27.24 6.64 -9.76
N VAL A 70 26.28 5.73 -9.84
CA VAL A 70 25.01 5.86 -9.11
C VAL A 70 24.78 4.63 -8.25
N SER A 71 24.32 4.81 -7.03
CA SER A 71 23.87 3.70 -6.20
C SER A 71 22.62 4.10 -5.45
N GLY A 72 21.73 3.12 -5.24
CA GLY A 72 20.50 3.32 -4.51
C GLY A 72 19.99 2.02 -3.92
N HIS A 73 19.33 2.12 -2.77
CA HIS A 73 18.70 1.01 -2.09
C HIS A 73 17.35 1.47 -1.56
N SER A 74 16.29 0.73 -1.88
CA SER A 74 14.97 0.94 -1.32
C SER A 74 14.39 -0.37 -0.86
N ILE A 75 13.66 -0.31 0.26
CA ILE A 75 12.89 -1.42 0.79
C ILE A 75 11.52 -0.86 1.13
N ILE A 76 10.48 -1.51 0.62
CA ILE A 76 9.12 -1.26 1.07
C ILE A 76 8.54 -2.53 1.69
N VAL A 77 7.76 -2.32 2.74
CA VAL A 77 7.08 -3.36 3.51
C VAL A 77 5.63 -2.91 3.67
N THR A 78 4.71 -3.77 3.29
CA THR A 78 3.28 -3.60 3.51
C THR A 78 2.78 -4.70 4.43
N LYS A 79 1.95 -4.32 5.41
CA LYS A 79 1.22 -5.24 6.26
C LYS A 79 -0.25 -4.91 6.21
N GLN A 80 -1.06 -5.94 6.08
CA GLN A 80 -2.50 -5.88 5.99
C GLN A 80 -3.09 -6.86 6.98
N TRP A 81 -4.19 -6.46 7.58
CA TRP A 81 -4.94 -7.25 8.52
C TRP A 81 -6.41 -6.98 8.28
N SER A 82 -7.23 -8.04 8.32
CA SER A 82 -8.68 -7.94 8.23
C SER A 82 -9.33 -8.77 9.31
N ASP A 83 -10.42 -8.24 9.84
CA ASP A 83 -11.27 -8.86 10.84
C ASP A 83 -12.73 -8.59 10.45
N ASP A 84 -13.46 -9.66 10.12
CA ASP A 84 -14.89 -9.60 9.78
C ASP A 84 -15.79 -10.03 10.96
N GLY A 85 -15.21 -10.21 12.15
CA GLY A 85 -15.88 -10.70 13.36
C GLY A 85 -15.94 -12.23 13.48
N THR A 86 -15.64 -12.98 12.41
CA THR A 86 -15.57 -14.46 12.41
C THR A 86 -14.18 -14.96 12.02
N ASN A 87 -13.52 -14.25 11.11
CA ASN A 87 -12.22 -14.58 10.56
C ASN A 87 -11.24 -13.44 10.79
N HIS A 88 -10.02 -13.83 11.15
CA HIS A 88 -8.88 -12.94 11.20
C HIS A 88 -7.86 -13.40 10.15
N SER A 89 -7.38 -12.47 9.33
CA SER A 89 -6.25 -12.74 8.44
C SER A 89 -5.24 -11.61 8.49
N GLU A 90 -3.96 -12.00 8.50
CA GLU A 90 -2.82 -11.11 8.35
C GLU A 90 -2.11 -11.47 7.04
N HIS A 91 -1.71 -10.45 6.28
CA HIS A 91 -0.89 -10.61 5.10
C HIS A 91 0.22 -9.57 5.11
N GLY A 92 1.46 -10.02 5.01
CA GLY A 92 2.65 -9.17 4.96
C GLY A 92 3.48 -9.46 3.72
N GLU A 93 3.87 -8.42 3.00
CA GLU A 93 4.78 -8.53 1.87
C GLU A 93 5.79 -7.38 1.85
N GLY A 94 6.93 -7.62 1.23
CA GLY A 94 7.97 -6.62 1.04
C GLY A 94 8.64 -6.74 -0.32
N ARG A 95 9.19 -5.62 -0.77
CA ARG A 95 10.03 -5.52 -1.96
C ARG A 95 11.29 -4.73 -1.64
N GLU A 96 12.42 -5.32 -1.97
CA GLU A 96 13.74 -4.70 -1.91
C GLU A 96 14.24 -4.45 -3.34
N VAL A 97 14.77 -3.26 -3.59
CA VAL A 97 15.41 -2.88 -4.85
C VAL A 97 16.79 -2.29 -4.53
N ILE A 98 17.83 -2.88 -5.11
CA ILE A 98 19.21 -2.41 -5.04
C ILE A 98 19.63 -2.05 -6.45
N ASN A 99 20.10 -0.83 -6.67
CA ASN A 99 20.70 -0.39 -7.92
C ASN A 99 22.16 -0.05 -7.64
N ASP A 100 23.07 -0.84 -8.19
CA ASP A 100 24.51 -0.61 -8.15
C ASP A 100 25.01 -0.27 -9.55
N ASN A 101 25.23 1.00 -9.79
CA ASN A 101 25.71 1.56 -11.04
C ASN A 101 24.87 1.17 -12.28
N GLY A 102 23.56 1.19 -12.15
CA GLY A 102 22.60 0.78 -13.19
C GLY A 102 22.31 -0.72 -13.22
N GLN A 103 23.00 -1.53 -12.40
CA GLN A 103 22.68 -2.95 -12.22
C GLN A 103 21.63 -3.10 -11.12
N VAL A 104 20.44 -3.53 -11.50
CA VAL A 104 19.30 -3.61 -10.58
C VAL A 104 19.10 -5.05 -10.09
N THR A 105 18.99 -5.21 -8.77
CA THR A 105 18.53 -6.43 -8.10
C THR A 105 17.21 -6.15 -7.41
N VAL A 106 16.17 -6.95 -7.71
CA VAL A 106 14.85 -6.86 -7.09
C VAL A 106 14.55 -8.14 -6.33
N ARG A 107 14.09 -8.03 -5.08
CA ARG A 107 13.66 -9.16 -4.25
C ARG A 107 12.27 -8.88 -3.70
N ARG A 108 11.42 -9.91 -3.68
CA ARG A 108 10.12 -9.90 -2.99
C ARG A 108 10.16 -10.91 -1.85
N PHE A 109 9.57 -10.56 -0.72
CA PHE A 109 9.54 -11.43 0.46
C PHE A 109 8.20 -11.33 1.19
N GLN A 110 7.83 -12.40 1.88
CA GLN A 110 6.67 -12.43 2.79
C GLN A 110 7.13 -12.12 4.22
N ILE A 111 6.25 -11.58 5.04
CA ILE A 111 6.57 -11.05 6.39
C ILE A 111 5.56 -11.51 7.42
#